data_AF-A0A970S6G9-F1
#
_entry.id   AF-A0A970S6G9-F1
#
_cell.length_a   1.000
_cell.length_b   1.000
_cell.length_c   1.000
_cell.angle_alpha   90.00
_cell.angle_beta   90.00
_cell.angle_gamma   90.00
#
_symmetry.space_group_name_H-M   'P 1'
#
loop_
_entity.id
_entity.type
_entity.pdbx_description
1 polymer ?
#
loop_
_entity_poly.entity_id
_entity_poly.type
_entity_poly.pdbx_seq_one_letter_code
_entity_poly.pdbx_strand_id
1 'polypeptide(L)'
;MLTAQQQVLVQAIEELDLAQVQRLLAEGLDPNFMDAEKGPVISVWSDGLFQWWEKICEAYEAGQPLSDQQKQQDLQVHLDILEALIQAKVNLHLWDAEEVYGPLWDAASAACTPAVQRLLDEKVDPNTKDEDGLTILSSISDLLFDCDFDEIQWSDALPEEQQTLELLRRHGAKMSKELA
;
A
#
# COMPACT_ATOMS: atom_id res chain seq x y z
N MET A 1 2.76 10.38 23.08
CA MET A 1 2.54 9.06 23.72
C MET A 1 1.14 8.61 23.39
N LEU A 2 1.00 7.41 22.83
CA LEU A 2 -0.29 6.83 22.47
C LEU A 2 -1.13 6.53 23.72
N THR A 3 -2.46 6.57 23.57
CA THR A 3 -3.38 6.03 24.56
C THR A 3 -3.37 4.50 24.51
N ALA A 4 -3.89 3.85 25.56
CA ALA A 4 -4.01 2.39 25.59
C ALA A 4 -4.84 1.86 24.40
N GLN A 5 -5.92 2.53 24.02
CA GLN A 5 -6.73 2.13 22.86
C GLN A 5 -5.98 2.31 21.53
N GLN A 6 -5.18 3.37 21.39
CA GLN A 6 -4.35 3.59 20.21
C GLN A 6 -3.27 2.51 20.06
N GLN A 7 -2.61 2.13 21.16
CA GLN A 7 -1.65 1.02 21.16
C GLN A 7 -2.30 -0.31 20.75
N VAL A 8 -3.50 -0.59 21.27
CA VAL A 8 -4.24 -1.81 20.90
C VAL A 8 -4.67 -1.78 19.44
N LEU A 9 -5.02 -0.61 18.87
CA LEU A 9 -5.34 -0.52 17.45
C LEU A 9 -4.12 -0.83 16.57
N VAL A 10 -2.96 -0.23 16.88
CA VAL A 10 -1.71 -0.50 16.16
C VAL A 10 -1.38 -1.99 16.19
N GLN A 11 -1.40 -2.59 17.39
CA GLN A 11 -1.13 -4.02 17.54
C GLN A 11 -2.15 -4.90 16.77
N ALA A 12 -3.44 -4.54 16.80
CA ALA A 12 -4.47 -5.30 16.11
C ALA A 12 -4.30 -5.26 14.58
N ILE A 13 -3.79 -4.17 14.02
CA ILE A 13 -3.48 -4.07 12.59
C ILE A 13 -2.31 -5.00 12.24
N GLU A 14 -1.23 -4.97 13.02
CA GLU A 14 -0.06 -5.82 12.80
C GLU A 14 -0.35 -7.31 12.92
N GLU A 15 -1.19 -7.68 13.90
CA GLU A 15 -1.60 -9.07 14.12
C GLU A 15 -2.73 -9.52 13.16
N LEU A 16 -3.20 -8.62 12.29
CA LEU A 16 -4.33 -8.83 11.38
C LEU A 16 -5.62 -9.25 12.12
N ASP A 17 -5.80 -8.78 13.36
CA ASP A 17 -7.02 -8.96 14.16
C ASP A 17 -8.12 -7.99 13.71
N LEU A 18 -8.74 -8.34 12.59
CA LEU A 18 -9.85 -7.58 12.00
C LEU A 18 -10.98 -7.31 13.01
N ALA A 19 -11.29 -8.27 13.88
CA ALA A 19 -12.38 -8.13 14.85
C ALA A 19 -12.06 -7.08 15.92
N GLN A 20 -10.80 -6.98 16.34
CA GLN A 20 -10.35 -5.95 17.28
C GLN A 20 -10.25 -4.58 16.61
N VAL A 21 -9.76 -4.51 15.36
CA VAL A 21 -9.74 -3.27 14.56
C VAL A 21 -11.16 -2.71 14.42
N GLN A 22 -12.10 -3.52 13.91
CA GLN A 22 -13.49 -3.11 13.70
C GLN A 22 -14.15 -2.64 15.00
N ARG A 23 -13.90 -3.33 16.11
CA ARG A 23 -14.47 -2.97 17.42
C ARG A 23 -14.00 -1.59 17.88
N LEU A 24 -12.69 -1.34 17.85
CA LEU A 24 -12.12 -0.06 18.31
C LEU A 24 -12.61 1.12 17.46
N LEU A 25 -12.65 0.93 16.14
CA LEU A 25 -13.15 1.96 15.23
C LEU A 25 -14.65 2.19 15.40
N ALA A 26 -15.45 1.13 15.63
CA ALA A 26 -16.88 1.25 15.93
C ALA A 26 -17.17 1.93 17.28
N GLU A 27 -16.26 1.85 18.24
CA GLU A 27 -16.31 2.58 19.51
C GLU A 27 -15.95 4.08 19.35
N GLY A 28 -15.57 4.52 18.13
CA GLY A 28 -15.26 5.90 17.81
C GLY A 28 -13.80 6.29 18.01
N LEU A 29 -12.88 5.32 18.09
CA LEU A 29 -11.45 5.59 18.07
C LEU A 29 -11.06 6.21 16.71
N ASP A 30 -10.54 7.44 16.74
CA ASP A 30 -10.02 8.11 15.56
C ASP A 30 -8.68 7.48 15.13
N PRO A 31 -8.56 6.91 13.91
CA PRO A 31 -7.32 6.30 13.44
C PRO A 31 -6.26 7.33 12.99
N ASN A 32 -6.56 8.64 13.01
CA ASN A 32 -5.64 9.69 12.56
C ASN A 32 -4.62 10.09 13.63
N PHE A 33 -3.79 9.13 14.05
CA PHE A 33 -2.66 9.37 14.94
C PHE A 33 -1.38 8.73 14.39
N MET A 34 -0.27 9.06 15.02
CA MET A 34 1.05 8.51 14.69
C MET A 34 1.60 7.78 15.90
N ASP A 35 2.04 6.55 15.68
CA ASP A 35 3.00 5.89 16.54
C ASP A 35 4.37 6.56 16.37
N ALA A 36 5.19 6.53 17.43
CA ALA A 36 6.49 7.21 17.40
C ALA A 36 7.57 6.41 16.66
N GLU A 37 7.40 5.10 16.56
CA GLU A 37 8.34 4.19 15.90
C GLU A 37 7.80 3.72 14.53
N LYS A 38 6.47 3.66 14.37
CA LYS A 38 5.82 3.08 13.17
C LYS A 38 5.07 4.08 12.30
N GLY A 39 5.20 5.37 12.60
CA GLY A 39 4.53 6.42 11.84
C GLY A 39 2.99 6.41 11.96
N PRO A 40 2.27 6.99 10.98
CA PRO A 40 0.82 6.98 10.91
C PRO A 40 0.23 5.57 10.97
N VAL A 41 -0.95 5.42 11.58
CA VAL A 41 -1.70 4.15 11.61
C VAL A 41 -1.92 3.54 10.22
N ILE A 42 -2.08 4.39 9.20
CA ILE A 42 -2.24 3.92 7.82
C ILE A 42 -0.96 3.26 7.28
N SER A 43 0.23 3.72 7.69
CA SER A 43 1.52 3.10 7.34
C SER A 43 1.66 1.73 7.98
N VAL A 44 1.22 1.56 9.23
CA VAL A 44 1.18 0.23 9.89
C VAL A 44 0.33 -0.77 9.09
N TRP A 45 -0.74 -0.32 8.45
CA TRP A 45 -1.52 -1.17 7.54
C TRP A 45 -0.75 -1.49 6.25
N SER A 46 -0.09 -0.50 5.65
CA SER A 46 0.75 -0.68 4.47
C SER A 46 1.85 -1.72 4.69
N ASP A 47 2.47 -1.75 5.88
CA ASP A 47 3.52 -2.72 6.23
C ASP A 47 3.09 -4.18 6.05
N GLY A 48 1.82 -4.45 6.33
CA GLY A 48 1.23 -5.78 6.11
C GLY A 48 1.23 -6.18 4.63
N LEU A 49 1.11 -5.22 3.70
CA LEU A 49 1.16 -5.49 2.27
C LEU A 49 2.55 -5.92 1.81
N PHE A 50 3.63 -5.40 2.41
CA PHE A 50 4.99 -5.84 2.11
C PHE A 50 5.21 -7.29 2.52
N GLN A 51 4.72 -7.71 3.69
CA GLN A 51 4.78 -9.12 4.10
C GLN A 51 3.98 -10.04 3.17
N TRP A 52 2.80 -9.59 2.73
CA TRP A 52 2.01 -10.30 1.73
C TRP A 52 2.75 -10.42 0.38
N TRP A 53 3.40 -9.35 -0.05
CA TRP A 53 4.16 -9.31 -1.31
C TRP A 53 5.42 -10.17 -1.26
N GLU A 54 6.19 -10.10 -0.17
CA GLU A 54 7.38 -10.92 0.07
C GLU A 54 7.05 -12.41 -0.10
N LYS A 55 5.95 -12.88 0.50
CA LYS A 55 5.48 -14.26 0.35
C LYS A 55 5.20 -14.65 -1.11
N ILE A 56 4.68 -13.72 -1.92
CA ILE A 56 4.44 -13.97 -3.35
C ILE A 56 5.76 -14.07 -4.10
N CYS A 57 6.68 -13.13 -3.88
CA CYS A 57 8.02 -13.14 -4.48
C CYS A 57 8.77 -14.43 -4.13
N GLU A 58 8.81 -14.83 -2.87
CA GLU A 58 9.43 -16.09 -2.42
C GLU A 58 8.82 -17.31 -3.13
N ALA A 59 7.50 -17.32 -3.34
CA ALA A 59 6.82 -18.40 -4.04
C ALA A 59 7.22 -18.47 -5.53
N TYR A 60 7.39 -17.32 -6.19
CA TYR A 60 7.92 -17.24 -7.55
C TYR A 60 9.37 -17.74 -7.62
N GLU A 61 10.23 -17.29 -6.70
CA GLU A 61 11.64 -17.71 -6.62
C GLU A 61 11.79 -19.22 -6.37
N ALA A 62 10.90 -19.79 -5.55
CA ALA A 62 10.83 -21.23 -5.29
C ALA A 62 10.27 -22.04 -6.47
N GLY A 63 9.83 -21.39 -7.56
CA GLY A 63 9.19 -22.04 -8.72
C GLY A 63 7.81 -22.62 -8.41
N GLN A 64 7.15 -22.13 -7.36
CA GLN A 64 5.83 -22.57 -6.90
C GLN A 64 4.89 -21.37 -6.72
N PRO A 65 4.61 -20.60 -7.79
CA PRO A 65 3.80 -19.39 -7.67
C PRO A 65 2.42 -19.71 -7.09
N LEU A 66 1.96 -18.84 -6.19
CA LEU A 66 0.62 -18.94 -5.61
C LEU A 66 -0.44 -18.77 -6.70
N SER A 67 -1.54 -19.50 -6.59
CA SER A 67 -2.72 -19.27 -7.43
C SER A 67 -3.40 -17.95 -7.05
N ASP A 68 -4.15 -17.36 -7.98
CA ASP A 68 -4.92 -16.13 -7.74
C ASP A 68 -5.87 -16.27 -6.54
N GLN A 69 -6.45 -17.45 -6.35
CA GLN A 69 -7.33 -17.74 -5.21
C GLN A 69 -6.56 -17.68 -3.87
N GLN A 70 -5.33 -18.22 -3.82
CA GLN A 70 -4.50 -18.15 -2.61
C GLN A 70 -4.07 -16.72 -2.32
N LYS A 71 -3.61 -15.99 -3.35
CA LYS A 71 -3.23 -14.58 -3.24
C LYS A 71 -4.39 -13.74 -2.70
N GLN A 72 -5.59 -13.93 -3.25
CA GLN A 72 -6.81 -13.24 -2.80
C GLN A 72 -7.20 -13.62 -1.37
N GLN A 73 -7.15 -14.90 -1.03
CA GLN A 73 -7.49 -15.37 0.32
C GLN A 73 -6.56 -14.78 1.37
N ASP A 74 -5.25 -14.76 1.09
CA ASP A 74 -4.25 -14.21 2.00
C ASP A 74 -4.37 -12.67 2.11
N LEU A 75 -4.73 -12.00 1.01
CA LEU A 75 -4.88 -10.54 0.97
C LEU A 75 -6.17 -10.05 1.65
N GLN A 76 -7.22 -10.88 1.73
CA GLN A 76 -8.57 -10.43 2.09
C GLN A 76 -8.61 -9.68 3.42
N VAL A 77 -7.87 -10.14 4.44
CA VAL A 77 -7.84 -9.49 5.75
C VAL A 77 -7.23 -8.09 5.70
N HIS A 78 -6.22 -7.86 4.85
CA HIS A 78 -5.64 -6.53 4.65
C HIS A 78 -6.65 -5.57 4.01
N LEU A 79 -7.43 -6.05 3.04
CA LEU A 79 -8.46 -5.23 2.39
C LEU A 79 -9.63 -4.92 3.34
N ASP A 80 -10.01 -5.89 4.18
CA ASP A 80 -11.06 -5.69 5.18
C ASP A 80 -10.64 -4.68 6.27
N ILE A 81 -9.35 -4.70 6.67
CA ILE A 81 -8.77 -3.70 7.58
C ILE A 81 -8.75 -2.32 6.91
N LEU A 82 -8.29 -2.23 5.65
CA LEU A 82 -8.31 -0.97 4.90
C LEU A 82 -9.72 -0.39 4.85
N GLU A 83 -10.72 -1.21 4.54
CA GLU A 83 -12.11 -0.76 4.46
C GLU A 83 -12.63 -0.28 5.82
N ALA A 84 -12.29 -0.96 6.92
CA ALA A 84 -12.61 -0.50 8.27
C ALA A 84 -11.98 0.87 8.58
N LEU A 85 -10.70 1.07 8.21
CA LEU A 85 -9.99 2.34 8.39
C LEU A 85 -10.62 3.47 7.54
N ILE A 86 -10.97 3.20 6.28
CA ILE A 86 -11.64 4.17 5.39
C ILE A 86 -13.02 4.55 5.94
N GLN A 87 -13.79 3.59 6.45
CA GLN A 87 -15.08 3.84 7.10
C GLN A 87 -14.92 4.74 8.33
N ALA A 88 -13.84 4.54 9.09
CA ALA A 88 -13.44 5.36 10.23
C ALA A 88 -12.77 6.70 9.85
N LYS A 89 -12.71 7.04 8.56
CA LYS A 89 -12.15 8.30 8.04
C LYS A 89 -10.66 8.46 8.36
N VAL A 90 -9.89 7.38 8.23
CA VAL A 90 -8.44 7.47 8.17
C VAL A 90 -8.02 8.42 7.04
N ASN A 91 -6.99 9.20 7.28
CA ASN A 91 -6.40 10.10 6.31
C ASN A 91 -5.37 9.34 5.48
N LEU A 92 -5.76 9.04 4.23
CA LEU A 92 -4.93 8.34 3.24
C LEU A 92 -3.79 9.21 2.65
N HIS A 93 -3.63 10.43 3.16
CA HIS A 93 -2.54 11.34 2.81
C HIS A 93 -1.60 11.58 4.00
N LEU A 94 -1.67 10.75 5.05
CA LEU A 94 -0.66 10.74 6.09
C LEU A 94 0.48 9.81 5.68
N TRP A 95 1.69 10.29 5.91
CA TRP A 95 2.95 9.58 5.84
C TRP A 95 3.85 10.11 6.96
N ASP A 96 4.89 9.38 7.34
CA ASP A 96 5.83 9.86 8.36
C ASP A 96 6.96 10.70 7.76
N ALA A 97 7.81 11.28 8.62
CA ALA A 97 8.89 12.15 8.15
C ALA A 97 10.15 11.37 7.72
N GLU A 98 10.22 10.08 8.05
CA GLU A 98 11.31 9.16 7.71
C GLU A 98 10.99 8.38 6.40
N GLU A 99 9.72 8.13 6.12
CA GLU A 99 9.13 7.55 4.93
C GLU A 99 8.20 8.59 4.29
N VAL A 100 8.70 9.32 3.28
CA VAL A 100 7.95 10.37 2.56
C VAL A 100 6.94 9.77 1.57
N TYR A 101 6.34 8.65 1.95
CA TYR A 101 5.57 7.79 1.08
C TYR A 101 4.19 7.53 1.68
N GLY A 102 3.16 7.82 0.89
CA GLY A 102 1.78 7.60 1.29
C GLY A 102 1.32 6.17 0.98
N PRO A 103 0.15 5.76 1.50
CA PRO A 103 -0.37 4.39 1.36
C PRO A 103 -0.54 3.92 -0.09
N LEU A 104 -0.74 4.84 -1.05
CA LEU A 104 -0.81 4.51 -2.47
C LEU A 104 0.56 4.12 -3.03
N TRP A 105 1.64 4.75 -2.57
CA TRP A 105 2.99 4.39 -2.96
C TRP A 105 3.37 3.03 -2.37
N ASP A 106 3.13 2.81 -1.07
CA ASP A 106 3.43 1.53 -0.41
C ASP A 106 2.69 0.37 -1.07
N ALA A 107 1.38 0.53 -1.29
CA ALA A 107 0.57 -0.49 -1.94
C ALA A 107 1.05 -0.79 -3.36
N ALA A 108 1.55 0.23 -4.08
CA ALA A 108 2.07 0.05 -5.42
C ALA A 108 3.47 -0.57 -5.42
N SER A 109 4.33 -0.23 -4.45
CA SER A 109 5.65 -0.85 -4.26
C SER A 109 5.52 -2.32 -3.83
N ALA A 110 4.45 -2.68 -3.13
CA ALA A 110 4.08 -4.06 -2.80
C ALA A 110 3.35 -4.79 -3.95
N ALA A 111 3.31 -4.20 -5.15
CA ALA A 111 2.58 -4.72 -6.31
C ALA A 111 1.12 -5.15 -6.01
N CYS A 112 0.48 -4.52 -5.02
CA CYS A 112 -0.84 -4.91 -4.52
C CYS A 112 -1.94 -4.20 -5.31
N THR A 113 -2.21 -4.71 -6.52
CA THR A 113 -3.22 -4.14 -7.43
C THR A 113 -4.58 -3.89 -6.75
N PRO A 114 -5.15 -4.79 -5.92
CA PRO A 114 -6.43 -4.54 -5.26
C PRO A 114 -6.41 -3.37 -4.27
N ALA A 115 -5.33 -3.21 -3.50
CA ALA A 115 -5.17 -2.08 -2.57
C ALA A 115 -4.98 -0.76 -3.34
N VAL A 116 -4.15 -0.77 -4.39
CA VAL A 116 -3.96 0.38 -5.29
C VAL A 116 -5.29 0.82 -5.90
N GLN A 117 -6.09 -0.11 -6.44
CA GLN A 117 -7.42 0.21 -6.97
C GLN A 117 -8.29 0.88 -5.90
N ARG A 118 -8.35 0.29 -4.70
CA ARG A 118 -9.21 0.79 -3.62
C ARG A 118 -8.81 2.20 -3.18
N LEU A 119 -7.52 2.52 -3.11
CA LEU A 119 -7.01 3.84 -2.77
C LEU A 119 -7.28 4.88 -3.87
N LEU A 120 -7.13 4.49 -5.14
CA LEU A 120 -7.49 5.33 -6.29
C LEU A 120 -9.00 5.61 -6.35
N ASP A 121 -9.83 4.66 -5.90
CA ASP A 121 -11.28 4.85 -5.79
C ASP A 121 -11.64 5.93 -4.74
N GLU A 122 -10.86 6.03 -3.65
CA GLU A 122 -10.92 7.15 -2.68
C GLU A 122 -10.30 8.47 -3.20
N LYS A 123 -9.89 8.53 -4.47
CA LYS A 123 -9.31 9.72 -5.11
C LYS A 123 -7.96 10.16 -4.52
N VAL A 124 -7.19 9.22 -3.98
CA VAL A 124 -5.77 9.48 -3.69
C VAL A 124 -5.07 9.82 -5.01
N ASP A 125 -4.38 10.97 -5.07
CA ASP A 125 -3.73 11.46 -6.28
C ASP A 125 -2.49 10.60 -6.60
N PRO A 126 -2.45 9.89 -7.75
CA PRO A 126 -1.29 9.08 -8.11
C PRO A 126 -0.08 9.91 -8.57
N ASN A 127 -0.21 11.24 -8.68
CA ASN A 127 0.86 12.15 -9.11
C ASN A 127 1.51 12.91 -7.94
N THR A 128 1.25 12.50 -6.70
CA THR A 128 2.06 12.97 -5.57
C THR A 128 3.53 12.62 -5.80
N LYS A 129 4.41 13.49 -5.31
CA LYS A 129 5.86 13.35 -5.47
C LYS A 129 6.50 13.00 -4.13
N ASP A 130 7.52 12.16 -4.19
CA ASP A 130 8.43 11.91 -3.08
C ASP A 130 9.44 13.07 -2.90
N GLU A 131 10.40 12.89 -2.00
CA GLU A 131 11.43 13.88 -1.67
C GLU A 131 12.39 14.19 -2.83
N ASP A 132 12.60 13.24 -3.73
CA ASP A 132 13.41 13.40 -4.94
C ASP A 132 12.61 14.05 -6.09
N GLY A 133 11.33 14.36 -5.83
CA GLY A 133 10.43 14.95 -6.81
C GLY A 133 9.91 13.94 -7.84
N LEU A 134 10.05 12.64 -7.55
CA LEU A 134 9.55 11.56 -8.37
C LEU A 134 8.08 11.29 -8.06
N THR A 135 7.26 11.21 -9.10
CA THR A 135 5.90 10.67 -9.02
C THR A 135 5.93 9.19 -8.63
N ILE A 136 4.80 8.67 -8.10
CA ILE A 136 4.65 7.24 -7.78
C ILE A 136 5.04 6.36 -8.99
N LEU A 137 4.58 6.71 -10.20
CA LEU A 137 4.88 5.92 -11.40
C LEU A 137 6.38 5.93 -11.73
N SER A 138 7.07 7.07 -11.60
CA SER A 138 8.52 7.15 -11.83
C SER A 138 9.32 6.42 -10.76
N SER A 139 9.01 6.68 -9.49
CA SER A 139 9.70 6.11 -8.34
C SER A 139 9.66 4.58 -8.37
N ILE A 140 8.49 3.99 -8.61
CA ILE A 140 8.34 2.52 -8.64
C ILE A 140 8.93 1.90 -9.91
N SER A 141 8.83 2.57 -11.07
CA SER A 141 9.46 2.04 -12.31
C SER A 141 10.99 1.97 -12.16
N ASP A 142 11.59 3.01 -11.58
CA ASP A 142 13.03 3.06 -11.29
C ASP A 142 13.42 2.01 -10.24
N LEU A 143 12.66 1.92 -9.13
CA LEU A 143 12.90 0.96 -8.05
C LEU A 143 12.88 -0.49 -8.53
N LEU A 144 11.89 -0.87 -9.34
CA LEU A 144 11.69 -2.26 -9.75
C LEU A 144 12.50 -2.64 -11.01
N PHE A 145 12.73 -1.69 -11.92
CA PHE A 145 13.24 -1.99 -13.26
C PHE A 145 14.41 -1.12 -13.72
N ASP A 146 14.88 -0.16 -12.91
CA ASP A 146 15.98 0.78 -13.26
C ASP A 146 15.74 1.51 -14.59
N CYS A 147 14.47 1.82 -14.90
CA CYS A 147 14.07 2.51 -16.13
C CYS A 147 12.72 3.24 -16.01
N ASP A 148 12.41 4.03 -17.04
CA ASP A 148 11.10 4.69 -17.15
C ASP A 148 9.98 3.68 -17.49
N PHE A 149 8.74 3.94 -17.05
CA PHE A 149 7.57 3.10 -17.33
C PHE A 149 7.43 2.65 -18.80
N ASP A 150 7.68 3.55 -19.75
CA ASP A 150 7.54 3.27 -21.19
C ASP A 150 8.68 2.38 -21.75
N GLU A 151 9.74 2.15 -20.96
CA GLU A 151 10.93 1.36 -21.32
C GLU A 151 10.94 -0.03 -20.67
N ILE A 152 10.01 -0.30 -19.75
CA ILE A 152 9.94 -1.57 -19.02
C ILE A 152 9.74 -2.74 -19.99
N GLN A 153 10.59 -3.76 -19.85
CA GLN A 153 10.46 -5.03 -20.55
C GLN A 153 9.58 -5.99 -19.73
N TRP A 154 8.27 -5.93 -19.96
CA TRP A 154 7.29 -6.74 -19.22
C TRP A 154 7.48 -8.26 -19.31
N SER A 155 8.33 -8.77 -20.21
CA SER A 155 8.68 -10.20 -20.24
C SER A 155 9.42 -10.67 -18.98
N ASP A 156 10.06 -9.74 -18.28
CA ASP A 156 10.95 -10.02 -17.15
C ASP A 156 10.30 -9.62 -15.81
N ALA A 157 9.09 -9.04 -15.85
CA ALA A 157 8.32 -8.59 -14.69
C ALA A 157 7.37 -9.67 -14.16
N LEU A 158 7.06 -9.60 -12.87
CA LEU A 158 5.95 -10.38 -12.31
C LEU A 158 4.61 -9.81 -12.80
N PRO A 159 3.58 -10.66 -13.01
CA PRO A 159 2.26 -10.19 -13.45
C PRO A 159 1.65 -9.11 -12.55
N GLU A 160 1.89 -9.16 -11.25
CA GLU A 160 1.40 -8.19 -10.26
C GLU A 160 2.04 -6.81 -10.42
N GLU A 161 3.34 -6.75 -10.69
CA GLU A 161 4.07 -5.50 -10.91
C GLU A 161 3.55 -4.80 -12.17
N GLN A 162 3.42 -5.56 -13.26
CA GLN A 162 2.83 -5.06 -14.51
C GLN A 162 1.41 -4.56 -14.30
N GLN A 163 0.54 -5.36 -13.68
CA GLN A 163 -0.86 -4.99 -13.45
C GLN A 163 -0.98 -3.72 -12.60
N THR A 164 -0.11 -3.57 -11.60
CA THR A 164 -0.09 -2.43 -10.69
C THR A 164 0.34 -1.14 -11.39
N LEU A 165 1.46 -1.17 -12.13
CA LEU A 165 1.93 0.00 -12.88
C LEU A 165 0.99 0.39 -14.02
N GLU A 166 0.44 -0.59 -14.74
CA GLU A 166 -0.57 -0.35 -15.77
C GLU A 166 -1.88 0.19 -15.17
N LEU A 167 -2.27 -0.24 -13.96
CA LEU A 167 -3.42 0.31 -13.25
C LEU A 167 -3.21 1.79 -12.89
N LEU A 168 -2.07 2.12 -12.29
CA LEU A 168 -1.68 3.50 -11.99
C LEU A 168 -1.76 4.37 -13.26
N ARG A 169 -1.12 3.91 -14.34
CA ARG A 169 -1.12 4.62 -15.64
C ARG A 169 -2.53 4.85 -16.16
N ARG A 170 -3.40 3.83 -16.13
CA ARG A 170 -4.81 3.94 -16.54
C ARG A 170 -5.61 4.92 -15.68
N HIS A 171 -5.24 5.08 -14.42
CA HIS A 171 -5.82 6.04 -13.48
C HIS A 171 -5.18 7.44 -13.54
N GLY A 172 -4.37 7.71 -14.57
CA GLY A 172 -3.81 9.04 -14.82
C GLY A 172 -2.53 9.32 -14.04
N ALA A 173 -1.87 8.29 -13.51
CA ALA A 173 -0.50 8.42 -13.04
C ALA A 173 0.40 8.78 -14.23
N LYS A 174 1.27 9.76 -14.00
CA LYS A 174 2.23 10.25 -14.96
C LYS A 174 3.61 10.06 -14.40
N MET A 175 4.57 9.86 -15.29
CA MET A 175 5.98 9.99 -14.99
C MET A 175 6.30 11.44 -14.65
N SER A 176 7.32 11.66 -13.83
CA SER A 176 7.76 13.00 -13.41
C SER A 176 8.08 13.91 -14.60
N LYS A 177 8.68 13.34 -15.66
CA LYS A 177 9.00 14.04 -16.91
C LYS A 177 7.79 14.56 -17.69
N GLU A 178 6.60 14.02 -17.44
CA GLU A 178 5.35 14.42 -18.10
C GLU A 178 4.60 15.53 -17.35
N LEU A 179 5.08 15.89 -16.15
CA LEU A 179 4.52 16.95 -15.30
C LEU A 179 5.39 18.22 -15.27
N ALA A 180 6.51 18.21 -15.99
CA ALA A 180 7.46 19.31 -16.11
C ALA A 180 7.01 20.39 -17.10
#